data_AF-A0A5C7M7V0-F1
#
_entry.id   AF-A0A5C7M7V0-F1
#
_cell.length_a   1.000
_cell.length_b   1.000
_cell.length_c   1.000
_cell.angle_alpha   90.00
_cell.angle_beta   90.00
_cell.angle_gamma   90.00
#
_symmetry.space_group_name_H-M   'P 1'
#
loop_
_entity.id
_entity.type
_entity.pdbx_description
1 polymer ?
#
loop_
_entity_poly.entity_id
_entity_poly.type
_entity_poly.pdbx_seq_one_letter_code
_entity_poly.pdbx_strand_id
1 'polypeptide(L)'
;GAPTWAFADAYSGHAPTHAYRFDHTTWTLKVLGLGATHGSEIVHIQHSYGSYLGRMLHPLGRQVQPSVGRRMQRTWLDFATAALANWPTYDTDRRATRVIGSMRDETIDDPDQARREVWEGLYAP
;
A
#
# COMPACT_ATOMS: atom_id res chain seq x y z
N GLY A 1 -5.73 -7.67 -1.44
CA GLY A 1 -7.03 -8.38 -1.34
C GLY A 1 -6.82 -9.83 -1.73
N ALA A 2 -7.85 -10.68 -1.63
CA ALA A 2 -7.71 -12.14 -1.84
C ALA A 2 -6.93 -12.54 -3.12
N PRO A 3 -7.18 -11.94 -4.30
CA PRO A 3 -6.40 -12.26 -5.51
C PRO A 3 -4.92 -11.86 -5.42
N THR A 4 -4.62 -10.78 -4.70
CA THR A 4 -3.23 -10.29 -4.51
C THR A 4 -2.42 -11.26 -3.66
N TRP A 5 -3.00 -11.79 -2.58
CA TRP A 5 -2.29 -12.76 -1.73
C TRP A 5 -2.07 -14.07 -2.47
N ALA A 6 -3.10 -14.59 -3.16
CA ALA A 6 -2.97 -15.82 -3.94
C ALA A 6 -1.86 -15.72 -5.00
N PHE A 7 -1.76 -14.58 -5.69
CA PHE A 7 -0.67 -14.35 -6.65
C PHE A 7 0.69 -14.25 -5.96
N ALA A 8 0.80 -13.49 -4.85
CA ALA A 8 2.05 -13.33 -4.13
C ALA A 8 2.55 -14.64 -3.52
N ASP A 9 1.66 -15.44 -2.92
CA ASP A 9 1.95 -16.77 -2.39
C ASP A 9 2.53 -17.66 -3.50
N ALA A 10 1.84 -17.76 -4.65
CA ALA A 10 2.29 -18.57 -5.78
C ALA A 10 3.63 -18.08 -6.37
N TYR A 11 3.79 -16.77 -6.56
CA TYR A 11 4.96 -16.21 -7.24
C TYR A 11 6.21 -16.13 -6.35
N SER A 12 6.04 -16.05 -5.02
CA SER A 12 7.15 -15.97 -4.05
C SER A 12 8.09 -17.18 -4.09
N GLY A 13 7.58 -18.36 -4.46
CA GLY A 13 8.40 -19.56 -4.67
C GLY A 13 9.24 -19.54 -5.96
N HIS A 14 8.99 -18.60 -6.87
CA HIS A 14 9.62 -18.53 -8.19
C HIS A 14 10.60 -17.36 -8.33
N ALA A 15 10.36 -16.23 -7.66
CA ALA A 15 11.22 -15.06 -7.72
C ALA A 15 11.10 -14.18 -6.47
N PRO A 16 12.14 -13.35 -6.16
CA PRO A 16 12.07 -12.37 -5.09
C PRO A 16 10.81 -11.50 -5.22
N THR A 17 9.94 -11.62 -4.24
CA THR A 17 8.63 -10.96 -4.21
C THR A 17 8.61 -10.02 -3.02
N HIS A 18 7.98 -8.85 -3.15
CA HIS A 18 7.84 -7.88 -2.07
C HIS A 18 6.41 -7.34 -2.05
N ALA A 19 5.80 -7.32 -0.87
CA ALA A 19 4.42 -6.85 -0.71
C ALA A 19 4.36 -5.57 0.11
N TYR A 20 3.44 -4.67 -0.26
CA TYR A 20 3.06 -3.53 0.56
C TYR A 20 1.54 -3.34 0.60
N ARG A 21 1.07 -2.70 1.67
CA ARG A 21 -0.31 -2.28 1.87
C ARG A 21 -0.33 -0.78 2.16
N PHE A 22 -1.21 -0.04 1.50
CA PHE A 22 -1.33 1.40 1.66
C PHE A 22 -2.49 1.74 2.60
N ASP A 23 -2.16 2.15 3.82
CA ASP A 23 -3.12 2.45 4.90
C ASP A 23 -3.22 3.96 5.17
N HIS A 24 -2.75 4.79 4.23
CA HIS A 24 -2.91 6.23 4.35
C HIS A 24 -4.37 6.63 4.15
N THR A 25 -5.05 6.91 5.25
CA THR A 25 -6.33 7.60 5.24
C THR A 25 -6.07 9.10 5.28
N THR A 26 -6.27 9.80 4.16
CA THR A 26 -6.36 11.27 4.20
C THR A 26 -7.51 11.64 5.13
N TRP A 27 -7.29 12.54 6.08
CA TRP A 27 -8.29 12.95 7.09
C TRP A 27 -9.64 13.36 6.47
N THR A 28 -9.62 13.90 5.24
CA THR A 28 -10.78 14.21 4.40
C THR A 28 -11.62 13.00 3.96
N LEU A 29 -11.04 11.81 3.77
CA LEU A 29 -11.77 10.58 3.43
C LEU A 29 -12.49 9.98 4.66
N LYS A 30 -11.87 10.10 5.84
CA LYS A 30 -12.49 9.71 7.12
C LYS A 30 -13.72 10.54 7.48
N VAL A 31 -13.70 11.85 7.19
CA VAL A 31 -14.85 12.74 7.42
C VAL A 31 -16.04 12.43 6.50
N LEU A 32 -15.79 11.85 5.31
CA LEU A 32 -16.83 11.48 4.35
C LEU A 32 -17.34 10.03 4.49
N GLY A 33 -16.86 9.26 5.48
CA GLY A 33 -17.29 7.87 5.68
C GLY A 33 -16.84 6.89 4.59
N LEU A 34 -15.91 7.31 3.72
CA LEU A 34 -15.36 6.51 2.64
C LEU A 34 -13.97 6.04 3.10
N GLY A 35 -13.85 4.77 3.48
CA GLY A 35 -12.55 4.13 3.73
C GLY A 35 -11.63 4.22 2.51
N ALA A 36 -10.37 3.81 2.64
CA ALA A 36 -9.36 3.82 1.56
C ALA A 36 -9.93 3.23 0.26
N THR A 37 -10.39 4.10 -0.64
CA THR A 37 -11.01 3.72 -1.89
C THR A 37 -9.92 3.35 -2.88
N HIS A 38 -10.15 2.25 -3.59
CA HIS A 38 -9.32 1.69 -4.64
C HIS A 38 -8.86 2.80 -5.62
N GLY A 39 -7.55 2.99 -5.81
CA GLY A 39 -6.97 3.98 -6.73
C GLY A 39 -6.52 5.30 -6.09
N SER A 40 -6.66 5.50 -4.78
CA SER A 40 -6.15 6.70 -4.08
C SER A 40 -4.62 6.78 -4.03
N GLU A 41 -3.93 5.65 -4.18
CA GLU A 41 -2.48 5.60 -4.29
C GLU A 41 -1.96 6.20 -5.62
N ILE A 42 -2.70 6.03 -6.72
CA ILE A 42 -2.34 6.61 -8.04
C ILE A 42 -2.40 8.13 -8.04
N VAL A 43 -3.30 8.75 -7.27
CA VAL A 43 -3.38 10.22 -7.13
C VAL A 43 -2.12 10.79 -6.46
N HIS A 44 -1.52 10.03 -5.53
CA HIS A 44 -0.27 10.41 -4.87
C HIS A 44 0.97 10.20 -5.75
N ILE A 45 0.87 9.34 -6.78
CA ILE A 45 1.97 9.02 -7.70
C ILE A 45 1.96 9.93 -8.93
N GLN A 46 0.80 10.24 -9.51
CA GLN A 46 0.70 10.86 -10.85
C GLN A 46 0.73 12.41 -10.90
N HIS A 47 0.95 13.13 -9.80
CA HIS A 47 1.03 14.60 -9.85
C HIS A 47 -0.15 15.29 -10.59
N SER A 48 -1.36 14.73 -10.61
CA SER A 48 -2.54 15.39 -11.20
C SER A 48 -3.14 16.43 -10.23
N TYR A 49 -2.32 17.38 -9.78
CA TYR A 49 -2.74 18.52 -8.95
C TYR A 49 -3.46 19.62 -9.74
N GLY A 50 -3.66 19.44 -11.05
CA GLY A 50 -4.42 20.35 -11.92
C GLY A 50 -5.90 19.98 -12.13
N SER A 51 -6.36 18.80 -11.68
CA SER A 51 -7.73 18.35 -11.89
C SER A 51 -8.71 19.00 -10.90
N TYR A 52 -10.00 19.07 -11.27
CA TYR A 52 -11.08 19.62 -10.45
C TYR A 52 -11.14 18.98 -9.04
N LEU A 53 -10.83 17.68 -8.95
CA LEU A 53 -10.73 16.93 -7.69
C LEU A 53 -9.52 17.35 -6.82
N GLY A 54 -8.40 17.70 -7.43
CA GLY A 54 -7.21 18.21 -6.72
C GLY A 54 -7.45 19.56 -6.04
N ARG A 55 -8.30 20.41 -6.62
CA ARG A 55 -8.72 21.70 -6.01
C ARG A 55 -9.72 21.52 -4.87
N MET A 56 -10.58 20.50 -4.96
CA MET A 56 -11.59 20.22 -3.93
C MET A 56 -10.96 19.63 -2.65
N LEU A 57 -9.83 18.94 -2.76
CA LEU A 57 -9.14 18.32 -1.62
C LEU A 57 -8.24 19.29 -0.82
N HIS A 58 -7.86 20.44 -1.38
CA HIS A 58 -6.91 21.36 -0.74
C HIS A 58 -7.25 22.84 -1.02
N PRO A 59 -8.22 23.44 -0.29
CA PRO A 59 -8.64 24.83 -0.52
C PRO A 59 -7.61 25.89 -0.11
N LEU A 60 -6.58 25.52 0.68
CA LEU A 60 -5.66 26.45 1.34
C LEU A 60 -4.18 26.30 0.95
N GLY A 61 -3.90 25.88 -0.28
CA GLY A 61 -2.59 26.12 -0.86
C GLY A 61 -1.47 25.17 -0.41
N ARG A 62 -0.82 24.63 -1.43
CA ARG A 62 0.56 24.12 -1.49
C ARG A 62 1.51 24.69 -0.42
N GLN A 63 1.87 23.88 0.59
CA GLN A 63 3.20 23.99 1.24
C GLN A 63 3.82 22.68 1.74
N VAL A 64 3.07 21.58 1.87
CA VAL A 64 3.66 20.30 2.32
C VAL A 64 3.11 19.16 1.47
N GLN A 65 3.91 18.60 0.57
CA GLN A 65 3.61 17.26 0.03
C GLN A 65 3.46 16.33 1.23
N PRO A 66 2.35 15.58 1.38
CA PRO A 66 2.20 14.64 2.48
C PRO A 66 3.44 13.76 2.55
N SER A 67 4.06 13.67 3.73
CA SER A 67 5.32 12.93 3.93
C SER A 67 5.28 11.51 3.37
N VAL A 68 4.08 10.92 3.31
CA VAL A 68 3.76 9.62 2.69
C VAL A 68 4.19 9.52 1.23
N GLY A 69 3.86 10.51 0.39
CA GLY A 69 4.14 10.44 -1.06
C GLY A 69 5.63 10.35 -1.36
N ARG A 70 6.46 11.12 -0.64
CA ARG A 70 7.92 11.06 -0.75
C ARG A 70 8.49 9.73 -0.24
N ARG A 71 7.94 9.17 0.85
CA ARG A 71 8.37 7.85 1.35
C ARG A 71 8.04 6.74 0.36
N MET A 72 6.85 6.79 -0.26
CA MET A 72 6.44 5.81 -1.27
C MET A 72 7.32 5.90 -2.52
N GLN A 73 7.56 7.10 -3.04
CA GLN A 73 8.48 7.32 -4.17
C GLN A 73 9.88 6.78 -3.89
N ARG A 74 10.43 7.08 -2.70
CA ARG A 74 11.73 6.54 -2.29
C ARG A 74 11.72 5.02 -2.24
N THR A 75 10.69 4.44 -1.64
CA THR A 75 10.54 2.97 -1.53
C THR A 75 10.50 2.30 -2.92
N TRP A 76 9.85 2.93 -3.90
CA TRP A 76 9.83 2.43 -5.28
C TRP A 76 11.15 2.61 -6.02
N LEU A 77 11.86 3.74 -5.80
CA LEU A 77 13.20 3.95 -6.35
C LEU A 77 14.20 2.95 -5.77
N ASP A 78 14.13 2.70 -4.46
CA ASP A 78 14.96 1.71 -3.78
C ASP A 78 14.69 0.31 -4.36
N PHE A 79 13.43 -0.04 -4.66
CA PHE A 79 13.09 -1.28 -5.35
C PHE A 79 13.67 -1.34 -6.77
N ALA A 80 13.47 -0.30 -7.58
CA ALA A 80 13.95 -0.25 -8.96
C ALA A 80 15.49 -0.31 -9.07
N THR A 81 16.20 0.13 -8.02
CA THR A 81 17.67 0.13 -7.95
C THR A 81 18.23 -1.02 -7.13
N ALA A 82 17.40 -1.98 -6.70
CA ALA A 82 17.76 -3.11 -5.84
C ALA A 82 18.38 -2.71 -4.48
N ALA A 83 18.11 -1.50 -3.99
CA ALA A 83 18.56 -0.97 -2.69
C ALA A 83 17.56 -1.29 -1.56
N LEU A 84 17.11 -2.55 -1.46
CA LEU A 84 15.97 -2.99 -0.63
C LEU A 84 16.29 -3.27 0.85
N ALA A 85 17.27 -2.59 1.44
CA ALA A 85 17.83 -2.93 2.76
C ALA A 85 16.80 -3.07 3.90
N ASN A 86 15.65 -2.41 3.81
CA ASN A 86 14.60 -2.42 4.85
C ASN A 86 13.22 -2.87 4.32
N TRP A 87 13.19 -3.68 3.26
CA TRP A 87 11.97 -4.29 2.75
C TRP A 87 12.19 -5.79 2.55
N PRO A 88 11.78 -6.63 3.50
CA PRO A 88 12.01 -8.06 3.39
C PRO A 88 11.26 -8.65 2.20
N THR A 89 11.76 -9.78 1.73
CA THR A 89 11.06 -10.61 0.76
C THR A 89 9.80 -11.19 1.38
N TYR A 90 8.78 -11.31 0.55
CA TYR A 90 7.54 -12.00 0.85
C TYR A 90 7.76 -13.51 0.70
N ASP A 91 7.22 -14.27 1.64
CA ASP A 91 7.14 -15.73 1.63
C ASP A 91 5.79 -16.16 2.25
N THR A 92 5.43 -17.43 2.09
CA THR A 92 4.17 -17.98 2.60
C THR A 92 4.19 -18.27 4.11
N ASP A 93 5.35 -18.20 4.76
CA ASP A 93 5.47 -18.49 6.20
C ASP A 93 5.11 -17.24 7.02
N ARG A 94 5.71 -16.11 6.66
CA ARG A 94 5.56 -14.82 7.35
C ARG A 94 4.58 -13.88 6.65
N ARG A 95 4.47 -13.99 5.31
CA ARG A 95 3.71 -13.05 4.47
C ARG A 95 4.04 -11.59 4.78
N ALA A 96 5.34 -11.33 5.02
CA ALA A 96 5.84 -10.04 5.48
C ALA A 96 5.42 -8.92 4.50
N THR A 97 4.65 -7.96 5.02
CA THR A 97 4.02 -6.91 4.21
C THR A 97 4.37 -5.55 4.78
N ARG A 98 4.88 -4.66 3.92
CA ARG A 98 5.16 -3.28 4.31
C ARG A 98 3.86 -2.46 4.35
N VAL A 99 3.41 -2.08 5.54
CA VAL A 99 2.26 -1.21 5.74
C VAL A 99 2.71 0.24 5.68
N ILE A 100 2.34 0.94 4.61
CA ILE A 100 2.60 2.37 4.40
C ILE A 100 1.48 3.15 5.05
N GLY A 101 1.74 3.68 6.25
CA GLY A 101 0.80 4.49 7.01
C GLY A 101 0.97 6.00 6.77
N SER A 102 0.14 6.80 7.43
CA SER A 102 0.20 8.27 7.30
C SER A 102 1.49 8.90 7.81
N MET A 103 2.00 8.43 8.96
CA MET A 103 3.18 9.03 9.59
C MET A 103 4.46 8.23 9.40
N ARG A 104 4.34 6.91 9.32
CA ARG A 104 5.46 5.98 9.21
C ARG A 104 5.06 4.72 8.45
N ASP A 105 6.07 3.99 8.03
CA ASP A 105 5.92 2.70 7.37
C ASP A 105 6.45 1.62 8.32
N GLU A 106 5.77 0.49 8.39
CA GLU A 106 6.16 -0.65 9.21
C GLU A 106 6.11 -1.93 8.38
N THR A 107 6.91 -2.93 8.72
CA THR A 107 6.71 -4.28 8.19
C THR A 107 5.93 -5.09 9.21
N ILE A 108 4.82 -5.66 8.77
CA ILE A 108 3.95 -6.49 9.59
C ILE A 108 3.85 -7.86 8.92
N ASP A 109 3.98 -8.92 9.72
CA ASP A 109 3.79 -10.29 9.27
C ASP A 109 2.27 -10.57 9.20
N ASP A 110 1.83 -11.06 8.04
CA ASP A 110 0.44 -11.36 7.67
C ASP A 110 -0.64 -10.37 8.22
N PRO A 111 -0.61 -9.08 7.84
CA PRO A 111 -1.53 -8.07 8.39
C PRO A 111 -3.02 -8.31 8.03
N ASP A 112 -3.30 -9.25 7.14
CA ASP A 112 -4.63 -9.60 6.67
C ASP A 112 -5.03 -11.06 7.02
N GLN A 113 -4.29 -11.73 7.92
CA GLN A 113 -4.44 -13.15 8.25
C GLN A 113 -5.90 -13.58 8.43
N ALA A 114 -6.63 -12.95 9.36
CA ALA A 114 -8.01 -13.31 9.67
C ALA A 114 -8.95 -13.22 8.45
N ARG A 115 -8.68 -12.27 7.54
CA ARG A 115 -9.46 -12.14 6.31
C ARG A 115 -9.04 -13.19 5.28
N ARG A 116 -7.74 -13.46 5.14
CA ARG A 116 -7.18 -14.47 4.24
C ARG A 116 -7.71 -15.87 4.59
N GLU A 117 -7.67 -16.25 5.86
CA GLU A 117 -8.14 -17.57 6.34
C GLU A 117 -9.62 -17.82 6.02
N VAL A 118 -10.47 -16.79 6.16
CA VAL A 118 -11.89 -16.88 5.79
C VAL A 118 -12.06 -17.14 4.29
N TRP A 119 -11.27 -16.46 3.44
CA TRP A 119 -11.33 -16.69 1.99
C TRP A 119 -10.78 -18.07 1.60
N GLU A 120 -9.72 -18.55 2.23
CA GLU A 120 -9.18 -19.89 2.00
C GLU A 120 -10.19 -20.98 2.37
N GLY A 121 -10.90 -20.81 3.49
CA GLY A 121 -11.96 -21.74 3.90
C GLY A 121 -13.15 -21.82 2.95
N LEU A 122 -13.34 -20.84 2.06
CA LEU A 122 -14.39 -20.87 1.03
C LEU A 122 -13.99 -21.63 -0.24
N TYR A 123 -12.69 -21.85 -0.46
CA TYR A 123 -12.16 -22.52 -1.67
C TYR A 123 -11.47 -23.86 -1.37
N ALA A 124 -11.40 -24.27 -0.10
CA ALA A 124 -10.98 -25.62 0.28
C ALA A 124 -12.09 -26.64 -0.10
N PRO A 125 -11.75 -27.75 -0.78
CA PRO A 125 -12.72 -28.78 -1.20
C PRO A 125 -13.36 -29.55 -0.03
#